data_AF-A0A1I0B2G4-F1
#
_entry.id   AF-A0A1I0B2G4-F1
#
_cell.length_a   1.000
_cell.length_b   1.000
_cell.length_c   1.000
_cell.angle_alpha   90.00
_cell.angle_beta   90.00
_cell.angle_gamma   90.00
#
_symmetry.space_group_name_H-M   'P 1'
#
loop_
_entity.id
_entity.type
_entity.pdbx_description
1 polymer ?
#
loop_
_entity_poly.entity_id
_entity_poly.type
_entity_poly.pdbx_seq_one_letter_code
_entity_poly.pdbx_strand_id
1 'polypeptide(L)'
;MKAMRKSLNTGFAIAGVLWIGFLFWLSTQVPLRDEARDWTGSLDPGGWMAWTFPTALFFTIIAGLLILFTWLAIRFPETPRKGILGITTTRGDRLFISLLGSAFICLIWLGLIGMPLWGGLGCALIYAAAVFRWV
;
A
#
# COMPACT_ATOMS: atom_id res chain seq x y z
N MET A 1 24.99 -21.23 2.21
CA MET A 1 23.84 -20.42 2.72
C MET A 1 24.12 -18.91 2.83
N LYS A 2 25.23 -18.42 3.41
CA LYS A 2 25.51 -16.97 3.53
C LYS A 2 25.60 -16.24 2.17
N ALA A 3 26.22 -16.85 1.15
CA ALA A 3 26.33 -16.27 -0.19
C ALA A 3 24.96 -16.06 -0.87
N MET A 4 24.07 -17.05 -0.79
CA MET A 4 22.70 -16.99 -1.33
C MET A 4 21.83 -15.93 -0.62
N ARG A 5 22.05 -15.72 0.68
CA ARG A 5 21.36 -14.65 1.43
C ARG A 5 21.87 -13.25 1.07
N LYS A 6 23.16 -13.13 0.73
CA LYS A 6 23.76 -11.86 0.27
C LYS A 6 23.21 -11.48 -1.11
N SER A 7 23.17 -12.41 -2.06
CA SER A 7 22.63 -12.15 -3.41
C SER A 7 21.13 -11.78 -3.38
N LEU A 8 20.33 -12.46 -2.55
CA LEU A 8 18.93 -12.13 -2.33
C LEU A 8 18.77 -10.69 -1.84
N ASN A 9 19.48 -10.29 -0.79
CA ASN A 9 19.41 -8.94 -0.24
C ASN A 9 19.87 -7.89 -1.25
N THR A 10 20.90 -8.18 -2.05
CA THR A 10 21.36 -7.28 -3.11
C THR A 10 20.29 -7.11 -4.19
N GLY A 11 19.61 -8.19 -4.60
CA GLY A 11 18.51 -8.13 -5.57
C GLY A 11 17.35 -7.25 -5.09
N PHE A 12 16.92 -7.41 -3.84
CA PHE A 12 15.86 -6.57 -3.27
C PHE A 12 16.30 -5.13 -2.98
N ALA A 13 17.58 -4.90 -2.68
CA ALA A 13 18.12 -3.55 -2.57
C ALA A 13 18.10 -2.82 -3.93
N ILE A 14 18.47 -3.52 -5.01
CA ILE A 14 18.36 -2.99 -6.38
C ILE A 14 16.90 -2.71 -6.71
N ALA A 15 15.99 -3.64 -6.42
CA ALA A 15 14.56 -3.43 -6.62
C ALA A 15 14.06 -2.20 -5.85
N GLY A 16 14.51 -1.99 -4.61
CA GLY A 16 14.20 -0.80 -3.82
C GLY A 16 14.70 0.50 -4.44
N VAL A 17 15.93 0.52 -4.97
CA VAL A 17 16.47 1.69 -5.68
C VAL A 17 15.67 1.99 -6.95
N LEU A 18 15.35 0.96 -7.73
CA LEU A 18 14.49 1.09 -8.91
C LEU A 18 13.10 1.61 -8.53
N TRP A 19 12.57 1.18 -7.38
CA TRP A 19 11.28 1.63 -6.86
C TRP A 19 11.30 3.11 -6.48
N ILE A 20 12.38 3.57 -5.84
CA ILE A 20 12.56 5.00 -5.51
C ILE A 20 12.70 5.83 -6.80
N GLY A 21 13.46 5.33 -7.78
CA GLY A 21 13.56 5.95 -9.10
C GLY A 21 12.20 6.06 -9.79
N PHE A 22 11.38 5.01 -9.70
CA PHE A 22 10.01 5.02 -10.23
C PHE A 22 9.12 6.04 -9.51
N LEU A 23 9.18 6.14 -8.17
CA LEU A 23 8.44 7.15 -7.41
C LEU A 23 8.87 8.58 -7.78
N PHE A 24 10.17 8.80 -7.97
CA PHE A 24 10.69 10.08 -8.43
C PHE A 24 10.15 10.42 -9.81
N TRP A 25 10.26 9.49 -10.76
CA TRP A 25 9.72 9.65 -12.11
C TRP A 25 8.19 9.88 -12.11
N LEU A 26 7.44 9.18 -11.25
CA LEU A 26 6.00 9.40 -11.10
C LEU A 26 5.69 10.83 -10.65
N SER A 27 6.50 11.40 -9.75
CA SER A 27 6.32 12.77 -9.27
C SER A 27 6.57 13.83 -10.35
N THR A 28 7.35 13.52 -11.40
CA THR A 28 7.55 14.42 -12.53
C THR A 28 6.39 14.39 -13.53
N GLN A 29 5.48 13.41 -13.42
CA GLN A 29 4.29 13.33 -14.28
C GLN A 29 3.13 14.19 -13.77
N VAL A 30 3.25 14.82 -12.60
CA VAL A 30 2.19 15.67 -12.03
C VAL A 30 1.95 16.87 -12.95
N PRO A 31 0.72 17.07 -13.47
CA PRO A 31 0.43 18.14 -14.42
C PRO A 31 0.58 19.52 -13.75
N LEU A 32 0.97 20.50 -14.55
CA LEU A 32 1.00 21.91 -14.15
C LEU A 32 -0.28 22.60 -14.64
N ARG A 33 -0.94 23.35 -13.76
CA ARG A 33 -2.05 24.24 -14.07
C ARG A 33 -1.75 25.60 -13.43
N ASP A 34 -1.80 26.68 -14.21
CA ASP A 34 -1.54 28.05 -13.75
C ASP A 34 -0.22 28.18 -12.97
N GLU A 35 0.86 27.62 -13.53
CA GLU A 35 2.22 27.57 -12.93
C GLU A 35 2.32 26.80 -11.59
N ALA A 36 1.22 26.21 -11.10
CA ALA A 36 1.18 25.37 -9.92
C ALA A 36 1.06 23.88 -10.28
N ARG A 37 1.61 23.00 -9.43
CA ARG A 37 1.41 21.54 -9.56
C ARG A 37 0.00 21.17 -9.14
N ASP A 38 -0.77 20.60 -10.07
CA ASP A 38 -2.08 20.05 -9.77
C ASP A 38 -1.96 18.57 -9.39
N TRP A 39 -1.86 18.34 -8.08
CA TRP A 39 -1.78 17.00 -7.49
C TRP A 39 -3.03 16.15 -7.71
N THR A 40 -4.17 16.77 -8.00
CA THR A 40 -5.45 16.07 -8.24
C THR A 40 -5.77 15.91 -9.73
N GLY A 41 -4.94 16.50 -10.59
CA GLY A 41 -5.09 16.42 -12.03
C GLY A 41 -4.90 14.98 -12.55
N SER A 42 -5.55 14.69 -13.67
CA SER A 42 -5.31 13.43 -14.40
C SER A 42 -3.91 13.46 -15.02
N LEU A 43 -3.13 12.42 -14.74
CA LEU A 43 -1.82 12.14 -15.33
C LEU A 43 -1.93 11.73 -16.81
N ASP A 44 -3.05 11.11 -17.19
CA ASP A 44 -3.33 10.66 -18.56
C ASP A 44 -4.72 11.17 -19.00
N PRO A 45 -4.81 12.40 -19.54
CA PRO A 45 -6.08 12.94 -20.04
C PRO A 45 -6.57 12.15 -21.26
N GLY A 46 -7.74 11.53 -21.15
CA GLY A 46 -8.32 10.69 -22.21
C GLY A 46 -8.09 9.17 -22.02
N GLY A 47 -7.36 8.80 -20.96
CA GLY A 47 -7.23 7.40 -20.54
C GLY A 47 -8.55 6.82 -20.01
N TRP A 48 -8.64 5.48 -20.00
CA TRP A 48 -9.83 4.74 -19.56
C TRP A 48 -10.16 4.94 -18.07
N MET A 49 -9.16 5.26 -17.25
CA MET A 49 -9.30 5.58 -15.83
C MET A 49 -8.71 6.97 -15.60
N ALA A 50 -9.39 7.78 -14.78
CA ALA A 50 -8.86 9.05 -14.30
C ALA A 50 -7.70 8.77 -13.34
N TRP A 51 -6.52 8.52 -13.91
CA TRP A 51 -5.29 8.28 -13.17
C TRP A 51 -4.80 9.60 -12.58
N THR A 52 -5.01 9.80 -11.28
CA THR A 52 -4.43 10.94 -10.56
C THR A 52 -3.15 10.53 -9.86
N PHE A 53 -2.33 11.51 -9.46
CA PHE A 53 -1.13 11.23 -8.67
C PHE A 53 -1.42 10.46 -7.37
N PRO A 54 -2.43 10.82 -6.54
CA PRO A 54 -2.82 10.04 -5.37
C PRO A 54 -3.17 8.58 -5.68
N THR A 55 -3.92 8.33 -6.75
CA THR A 55 -4.31 6.97 -7.14
C THR A 55 -3.09 6.16 -7.61
N ALA A 56 -2.22 6.75 -8.45
CA ALA A 56 -1.00 6.10 -8.89
C ALA A 56 -0.04 5.81 -7.73
N LEU A 57 0.09 6.75 -6.79
CA LEU A 57 0.89 6.58 -5.58
C LEU A 57 0.36 5.42 -4.71
N PHE A 58 -0.97 5.32 -4.52
CA PHE A 58 -1.59 4.23 -3.78
C PHE A 58 -1.21 2.86 -4.36
N PHE A 59 -1.39 2.65 -5.67
CA PHE A 59 -1.04 1.37 -6.30
C PHE A 59 0.47 1.10 -6.27
N THR A 60 1.29 2.14 -6.36
CA THR A 60 2.75 2.02 -6.24
C THR A 60 3.16 1.57 -4.83
N ILE A 61 2.48 2.06 -3.79
CA ILE A 61 2.68 1.62 -2.40
C ILE A 61 2.27 0.15 -2.26
N ILE A 62 1.12 -0.26 -2.81
CA ILE A 62 0.67 -1.65 -2.77
C ILE A 62 1.67 -2.58 -3.45
N ALA A 63 2.15 -2.25 -4.65
CA ALA A 63 3.15 -3.05 -5.33
C ALA A 63 4.49 -3.10 -4.56
N GLY A 64 4.92 -2.00 -3.94
CA GLY A 64 6.08 -1.99 -3.04
C GLY A 64 5.91 -2.89 -1.81
N LEU A 65 4.72 -2.92 -1.20
CA LEU A 65 4.38 -3.80 -0.08
C LEU A 65 4.43 -5.28 -0.49
N LEU A 66 3.96 -5.62 -1.69
CA LEU A 66 4.05 -6.98 -2.22
C LEU A 66 5.51 -7.42 -2.42
N ILE A 67 6.36 -6.56 -2.96
CA ILE A 67 7.80 -6.84 -3.11
C ILE A 67 8.44 -7.03 -1.72
N LEU A 68 8.14 -6.13 -0.78
CA LEU A 68 8.67 -6.19 0.58
C LEU A 68 8.25 -7.46 1.31
N PHE A 69 6.99 -7.86 1.24
CA PHE A 69 6.52 -9.09 1.88
C PHE A 69 7.05 -10.34 1.20
N THR A 70 7.23 -10.32 -0.12
CA THR A 70 7.91 -11.40 -0.83
C THR A 70 9.33 -11.58 -0.28
N TRP A 71 10.08 -10.48 -0.11
CA TRP A 71 11.40 -10.55 0.51
C TRP A 71 11.35 -11.08 1.94
N LEU A 72 10.42 -10.56 2.75
CA LEU A 72 10.29 -10.90 4.16
C LEU A 72 9.95 -12.38 4.34
N ALA A 73 9.04 -12.92 3.52
CA ALA A 73 8.66 -14.33 3.52
C ALA A 73 9.83 -15.25 3.17
N ILE A 74 10.64 -14.90 2.16
CA ILE A 74 11.84 -15.67 1.80
C ILE A 74 12.90 -15.58 2.92
N ARG A 75 13.04 -14.42 3.56
CA ARG A 75 14.12 -14.15 4.51
C ARG A 75 13.84 -14.65 5.92
N PHE A 76 12.59 -14.61 6.34
CA PHE A 76 12.09 -14.98 7.65
C PHE A 76 10.83 -15.85 7.46
N PRO A 77 10.99 -17.17 7.26
CA PRO A 77 9.83 -18.06 7.13
C PRO A 77 8.94 -17.91 8.36
N GLU A 78 7.69 -17.56 8.11
CA GLU A 78 6.76 -17.13 9.14
C GLU A 78 6.19 -18.34 9.87
N THR A 79 6.15 -18.29 11.20
CA THR A 79 5.35 -19.23 12.00
C THR A 79 3.90 -18.74 12.00
N PRO A 80 2.95 -19.47 11.38
CA PRO A 80 1.55 -19.06 11.35
C PRO A 80 1.02 -18.96 12.78
N ARG A 81 0.36 -17.84 13.10
CA ARG A 81 -0.34 -17.68 14.38
C ARG A 81 -1.84 -17.81 14.13
N LYS A 82 -2.52 -18.54 15.01
CA LYS A 82 -3.99 -18.54 15.07
C LYS A 82 -4.43 -17.27 15.79
N GLY A 83 -5.01 -16.35 15.04
CA GLY A 83 -5.60 -15.12 15.58
C GLY A 83 -7.00 -15.37 16.14
N ILE A 84 -7.64 -14.30 16.59
CA ILE A 84 -9.01 -14.33 17.13
C ILE A 84 -10.07 -14.74 16.09
N LEU A 85 -9.76 -14.57 14.80
CA LEU A 85 -10.60 -15.00 13.69
C LEU A 85 -10.56 -16.53 13.45
N GLY A 86 -9.78 -17.29 14.23
CA GLY A 86 -9.67 -18.75 14.12
C GLY A 86 -8.90 -19.25 12.88
N ILE A 87 -8.66 -18.37 11.91
CA ILE A 87 -7.81 -18.61 10.74
C ILE A 87 -6.33 -18.49 11.11
N THR A 88 -5.50 -19.32 10.50
CA THR A 88 -4.03 -19.16 10.54
C THR A 88 -3.65 -18.01 9.63
N THR A 89 -3.22 -16.88 10.21
CA THR A 89 -2.80 -15.71 9.44
C THR A 89 -1.29 -15.57 9.42
N THR A 90 -0.74 -15.27 8.24
CA THR A 90 0.61 -14.75 8.06
C THR A 90 0.62 -13.23 8.28
N ARG A 91 1.81 -12.62 8.36
CA ARG A 91 1.96 -11.16 8.48
C ARG A 91 1.42 -10.45 7.25
N GLY A 92 1.60 -11.04 6.07
CA GLY A 92 1.04 -10.57 4.81
C GLY A 92 -0.50 -10.57 4.84
N ASP A 93 -1.10 -11.65 5.33
CA ASP A 93 -2.56 -11.77 5.43
C ASP A 93 -3.15 -10.70 6.36
N ARG A 94 -2.49 -10.40 7.49
CA ARG A 94 -2.93 -9.35 8.42
C ARG A 94 -2.92 -7.96 7.77
N LEU A 95 -1.89 -7.63 6.99
CA LEU A 95 -1.87 -6.37 6.25
C LEU A 95 -2.98 -6.33 5.21
N PHE A 96 -3.17 -7.41 4.43
CA PHE A 96 -4.23 -7.47 3.43
C PHE A 96 -5.62 -7.29 4.05
N ILE A 97 -5.92 -7.99 5.15
CA ILE A 97 -7.17 -7.84 5.91
C ILE A 97 -7.33 -6.40 6.39
N SER A 98 -6.27 -5.78 6.93
CA SER A 98 -6.32 -4.40 7.40
C SER A 98 -6.61 -3.41 6.27
N LEU A 99 -5.99 -3.58 5.09
CA LEU A 99 -6.20 -2.73 3.91
C LEU A 99 -7.62 -2.91 3.34
N LEU A 100 -8.06 -4.15 3.18
CA LEU A 100 -9.39 -4.47 2.67
C LEU A 100 -10.49 -3.94 3.60
N GLY A 101 -10.38 -4.19 4.90
CA GLY A 101 -11.32 -3.68 5.89
C GLY A 101 -11.31 -2.14 5.97
N SER A 102 -10.14 -1.51 5.87
CA SER A 102 -10.02 -0.04 5.81
C SER A 102 -10.75 0.54 4.59
N ALA A 103 -10.65 -0.12 3.42
CA ALA A 103 -11.37 0.31 2.23
C ALA A 103 -12.89 0.27 2.44
N PHE A 104 -13.42 -0.80 3.04
CA PHE A 104 -14.85 -0.88 3.38
C PHE A 104 -15.27 0.17 4.39
N ILE A 105 -14.47 0.42 5.43
CA ILE A 105 -14.75 1.48 6.42
C ILE A 105 -14.85 2.85 5.75
N CYS A 106 -13.91 3.17 4.86
CA CYS A 106 -13.93 4.43 4.12
C CYS A 106 -15.14 4.54 3.18
N LEU A 107 -15.54 3.44 2.52
CA LEU A 107 -16.74 3.40 1.67
C LEU A 107 -18.03 3.55 2.48
N ILE A 108 -18.14 2.89 3.63
CA ILE A 108 -19.27 3.02 4.53
C ILE A 108 -19.36 4.46 5.06
N TRP A 109 -18.24 5.05 5.46
CA TRP A 109 -18.18 6.45 5.87
C TRP A 109 -18.65 7.38 4.74
N LEU A 110 -18.15 7.19 3.53
CA LEU A 110 -18.54 7.99 2.37
C LEU A 110 -20.04 7.84 2.05
N GLY A 111 -20.58 6.63 2.14
CA GLY A 111 -21.99 6.36 1.85
C GLY A 111 -22.96 6.87 2.91
N LEU A 112 -22.56 6.93 4.18
CA LEU A 112 -23.43 7.34 5.29
C LEU A 112 -23.24 8.81 5.71
N ILE A 113 -22.00 9.30 5.73
CA ILE A 113 -21.64 10.63 6.24
C ILE A 113 -21.20 11.55 5.10
N GLY A 114 -20.46 11.02 4.13
CA GLY A 114 -19.91 11.80 3.01
C GLY A 114 -18.52 12.37 3.28
N MET A 115 -18.18 13.46 2.58
CA MET A 115 -16.89 14.14 2.71
C MET A 115 -16.89 15.14 3.87
N PRO A 116 -15.74 15.35 4.55
CA PRO A 116 -14.42 14.76 4.31
C PRO A 116 -14.22 13.38 4.97
N LEU A 117 -13.32 12.56 4.41
CA LEU A 117 -13.06 11.19 4.86
C LEU A 117 -12.22 11.06 6.16
N TRP A 118 -11.83 12.17 6.80
CA TRP A 118 -10.92 12.14 7.95
C TRP A 118 -11.41 11.24 9.09
N GLY A 119 -12.73 11.23 9.36
CA GLY A 119 -13.30 10.34 10.37
C GLY A 119 -13.25 8.88 9.96
N GLY A 120 -13.54 8.56 8.70
CA GLY A 120 -13.40 7.21 8.13
C GLY A 120 -11.96 6.70 8.19
N LEU A 121 -10.99 7.59 7.92
CA LEU A 121 -9.56 7.28 8.06
C LEU A 121 -9.18 6.99 9.52
N GLY A 122 -9.70 7.77 10.47
CA GLY A 122 -9.50 7.52 11.90
C GLY A 122 -10.01 6.14 12.32
N CYS A 123 -11.24 5.78 11.90
CA CYS A 123 -11.80 4.46 12.14
C CYS A 123 -10.97 3.34 11.48
N ALA A 124 -10.51 3.55 10.25
CA ALA A 124 -9.66 2.60 9.53
C ALA A 124 -8.32 2.36 10.24
N LEU A 125 -7.69 3.39 10.80
CA LEU A 125 -6.45 3.24 11.58
C LEU A 125 -6.65 2.45 12.87
N ILE A 126 -7.75 2.72 13.60
CA ILE A 126 -8.11 1.96 14.80
C ILE A 126 -8.35 0.48 14.43
N TYR A 127 -9.08 0.23 13.34
CA TYR A 127 -9.32 -1.11 12.82
C TYR A 127 -8.02 -1.82 12.43
N ALA A 128 -7.13 -1.14 11.69
CA ALA A 128 -5.84 -1.71 11.33
C ALA A 128 -5.01 -2.09 12.58
N ALA A 129 -4.94 -1.21 13.59
CA ALA A 129 -4.26 -1.50 14.85
C ALA A 129 -4.87 -2.70 15.59
N ALA A 130 -6.21 -2.81 15.60
CA ALA A 130 -6.93 -3.95 16.14
C ALA A 130 -6.58 -5.26 15.42
N VAL A 131 -6.53 -5.25 14.09
CA VAL A 131 -6.14 -6.42 13.27
C VAL A 131 -4.71 -6.85 13.62
N PHE A 132 -3.74 -5.93 13.65
CA PHE A 132 -2.36 -6.29 14.01
C PHE A 132 -2.21 -6.79 15.45
N ARG A 133 -3.09 -6.36 16.36
CA ARG A 133 -3.06 -6.77 17.77
C ARG A 133 -3.70 -8.15 18.01
N TRP A 134 -4.83 -8.44 17.37
CA TRP A 134 -5.69 -9.58 17.73
C TRP A 134 -5.81 -10.67 16.67
N VAL A 135 -5.54 -10.36 15.41
CA VAL A 135 -5.49 -11.34 14.31
C VAL A 135 -4.06 -11.76 14.14
#